data_AF-A0A960BUX0-F1
#
_entry.id   AF-A0A960BUX0-F1
#
_cell.length_a   1.000
_cell.length_b   1.000
_cell.length_c   1.000
_cell.angle_alpha   90.00
_cell.angle_beta   90.00
_cell.angle_gamma   90.00
#
_symmetry.space_group_name_H-M   'P 1'
#
loop_
_entity.id
_entity.type
_entity.pdbx_description
1 polymer ?
#
loop_
_entity_poly.entity_id
_entity_poly.type
_entity_poly.pdbx_seq_one_letter_code
_entity_poly.pdbx_strand_id
1 'polypeptide(L)'
;MARRGDTGPVVAEVRDRLIRLGLLPATAPAQFDAAMDAAVRAFQQQQGLNVDGIVGPETFRRLEEVRWRLGDRVLSYSAGHMLIGED
;
A
#
# COMPACT_ATOMS: atom_id res chain seq x y z
N MET A 1 -10.17 -3.56 -13.92
CA MET A 1 -10.08 -4.65 -12.91
C MET A 1 -8.80 -5.41 -13.17
N ALA A 2 -8.01 -5.70 -12.14
CA ALA A 2 -6.78 -6.50 -12.28
C ALA A 2 -6.83 -7.70 -11.33
N ARG A 3 -6.43 -8.87 -11.83
CA ARG A 3 -6.46 -10.17 -11.13
C ARG A 3 -5.15 -10.93 -11.35
N ARG A 4 -4.91 -11.99 -10.58
CA ARG A 4 -3.73 -12.86 -10.74
C ARG A 4 -3.61 -13.36 -12.19
N GLY A 5 -2.46 -13.09 -12.81
CA GLY A 5 -2.18 -13.38 -14.22
C GLY A 5 -2.47 -12.24 -15.21
N ASP A 6 -3.18 -11.18 -14.81
CA ASP A 6 -3.32 -9.99 -15.66
C ASP A 6 -1.99 -9.24 -15.78
N THR A 7 -1.77 -8.67 -16.96
CA THR A 7 -0.63 -7.82 -17.30
C THR A 7 -1.16 -6.58 -18.01
N GLY A 8 -0.60 -5.41 -17.70
CA GLY A 8 -1.05 -4.15 -18.30
C GLY A 8 -0.77 -2.92 -17.45
N PRO A 9 -1.15 -1.73 -17.94
CA PRO A 9 -0.86 -0.45 -17.28
C PRO A 9 -1.48 -0.36 -15.89
N VAL A 10 -2.65 -0.97 -15.68
CA VAL A 10 -3.31 -1.03 -14.36
C VAL A 10 -2.48 -1.82 -13.35
N VAL A 11 -1.88 -2.94 -13.76
CA VAL A 11 -1.02 -3.76 -12.88
C VAL A 11 0.29 -3.01 -12.58
N ALA A 12 0.86 -2.33 -13.57
CA ALA A 12 2.04 -1.49 -13.36
C ALA A 12 1.79 -0.36 -12.35
N GLU A 13 0.64 0.31 -12.42
CA GLU A 13 0.20 1.34 -11.47
C GLU A 13 0.04 0.79 -10.04
N VAL A 14 -0.65 -0.34 -9.89
CA VAL A 14 -0.82 -1.00 -8.58
C VAL A 14 0.54 -1.40 -8.02
N ARG A 15 1.42 -1.95 -8.86
CA ARG A 15 2.78 -2.33 -8.45
C ARG A 15 3.55 -1.12 -7.94
N ASP A 16 3.59 -0.02 -8.68
CA ASP A 16 4.26 1.22 -8.25
C ASP A 16 3.75 1.68 -6.88
N ARG A 17 2.43 1.59 -6.67
CA ARG A 17 1.81 1.91 -5.40
C ARG A 17 2.29 0.99 -4.27
N LEU A 18 2.26 -0.31 -4.48
CA LEU A 18 2.69 -1.29 -3.48
C LEU A 18 4.17 -1.12 -3.15
N ILE A 19 5.01 -0.80 -4.13
CA ILE A 19 6.42 -0.46 -3.92
C ILE A 19 6.56 0.78 -3.04
N ARG A 20 5.81 1.84 -3.33
CA ARG A 20 5.82 3.06 -2.51
C ARG A 20 5.31 2.86 -1.08
N LEU A 21 4.44 1.88 -0.88
CA LEU A 21 3.98 1.48 0.44
C LEU A 21 4.96 0.56 1.19
N GLY A 22 6.06 0.15 0.55
CA GLY A 22 7.02 -0.81 1.10
C GLY A 22 6.47 -2.24 1.19
N LEU A 23 5.36 -2.53 0.52
CA LEU A 23 4.72 -3.85 0.51
C LEU A 23 5.27 -4.77 -0.59
N LEU A 24 6.00 -4.22 -1.56
CA LEU A 24 6.56 -4.98 -2.67
C LEU A 24 7.95 -4.42 -3.06
N PRO A 25 8.93 -5.28 -3.40
CA PRO A 25 10.23 -4.80 -3.85
C PRO A 25 10.16 -4.15 -5.24
N ALA A 26 11.00 -3.14 -5.48
CA ALA A 26 11.06 -2.43 -6.77
C ALA A 26 11.49 -3.33 -7.95
N THR A 27 12.10 -4.48 -7.66
CA THR A 27 12.50 -5.50 -8.63
C THR A 27 11.33 -6.39 -9.07
N ALA A 28 10.15 -6.26 -8.46
CA ALA A 28 8.99 -7.07 -8.82
C ALA A 28 8.55 -6.83 -10.28
N PRO A 29 8.20 -7.89 -11.01
CA PRO A 29 7.69 -7.77 -12.37
C PRO A 29 6.39 -6.98 -12.40
N ALA A 30 6.08 -6.32 -13.52
CA ALA A 30 4.80 -5.65 -13.76
C ALA A 30 3.67 -6.66 -14.06
N GLN A 31 3.63 -7.74 -13.28
CA GLN A 31 2.70 -8.84 -13.42
C GLN A 31 2.08 -9.15 -12.05
N PHE A 32 0.80 -9.51 -12.07
CA PHE A 32 0.08 -9.91 -10.88
C PHE A 32 0.47 -11.35 -10.46
N ASP A 33 1.69 -11.47 -9.93
CA ASP A 33 2.27 -12.72 -9.43
C ASP A 33 1.86 -13.02 -7.97
N ALA A 34 2.31 -14.14 -7.40
CA ALA A 34 2.02 -14.52 -6.02
C ALA A 34 2.51 -13.47 -5.01
N ALA A 35 3.68 -12.86 -5.25
CA ALA A 35 4.20 -11.79 -4.39
C ALA A 35 3.30 -10.55 -4.42
N MET A 36 2.79 -10.19 -5.60
CA MET A 36 1.88 -9.04 -5.76
C MET A 36 0.52 -9.31 -5.14
N ASP A 37 -0.02 -10.53 -5.29
CA ASP A 37 -1.24 -10.96 -4.60
C ASP A 37 -1.09 -10.87 -3.07
N ALA A 38 0.02 -11.34 -2.50
CA ALA A 38 0.27 -11.22 -1.07
C ALA A 38 0.33 -9.75 -0.61
N ALA A 39 0.99 -8.88 -1.39
CA ALA A 39 1.05 -7.45 -1.12
C ALA A 39 -0.33 -6.76 -1.21
N VAL A 40 -1.15 -7.13 -2.20
CA VAL A 40 -2.53 -6.64 -2.32
C VAL A 40 -3.38 -7.09 -1.15
N ARG A 41 -3.27 -8.36 -0.72
CA ARG A 41 -4.00 -8.87 0.45
C ARG A 41 -3.59 -8.14 1.73
N ALA A 42 -2.30 -7.93 1.92
CA ALA A 42 -1.79 -7.14 3.05
C ALA A 42 -2.35 -5.71 3.01
N PHE A 43 -2.36 -5.06 1.83
CA PHE A 43 -2.96 -3.75 1.66
C PHE A 43 -4.45 -3.73 1.99
N GLN A 44 -5.22 -4.69 1.45
CA GLN A 44 -6.65 -4.81 1.71
C GLN A 44 -6.92 -4.99 3.21
N GLN A 45 -6.13 -5.81 3.89
CA GLN A 45 -6.24 -6.02 5.34
C GLN A 45 -5.93 -4.73 6.12
N GLN A 46 -4.88 -4.00 5.74
CA GLN A 46 -4.51 -2.71 6.35
C GLN A 46 -5.59 -1.63 6.15
N GLN A 47 -6.31 -1.68 5.02
CA GLN A 47 -7.38 -0.72 4.69
C GLN A 47 -8.77 -1.16 5.16
N GLY A 48 -8.89 -2.33 5.80
CA GLY A 48 -10.18 -2.90 6.20
C GLY A 48 -11.10 -3.25 5.03
N LEU A 49 -10.52 -3.57 3.87
CA LEU A 49 -11.24 -4.06 2.69
C LEU A 49 -11.38 -5.58 2.71
N ASN A 50 -12.27 -6.10 1.87
CA ASN A 50 -12.38 -7.54 1.66
C ASN A 50 -11.07 -8.08 1.05
N VAL A 51 -10.42 -9.01 1.74
CA VAL A 51 -9.09 -9.56 1.40
C VAL A 51 -9.23 -10.66 0.34
N ASP A 52 -9.74 -10.29 -0.82
CA ASP A 52 -9.99 -11.22 -1.93
C ASP A 52 -8.77 -11.37 -2.86
N GLY A 53 -7.77 -10.50 -2.72
CA GLY A 53 -6.59 -10.47 -3.60
C GLY A 53 -6.88 -9.92 -5.00
N ILE A 54 -8.12 -9.48 -5.26
CA ILE A 54 -8.53 -8.86 -6.53
C ILE A 54 -8.49 -7.33 -6.39
N VAL A 55 -7.88 -6.66 -7.37
CA VAL A 55 -7.90 -5.20 -7.44
C VAL A 55 -9.11 -4.74 -8.25
N GLY A 56 -10.22 -4.59 -7.51
CA GLY A 56 -11.45 -3.98 -7.99
C GLY A 56 -11.43 -2.44 -7.92
N PRO A 57 -12.50 -1.78 -8.38
CA PRO A 57 -12.61 -0.31 -8.33
C PRO A 57 -12.50 0.26 -6.91
N GLU A 58 -12.99 -0.48 -5.91
CA GLU A 58 -12.93 -0.06 -4.50
C GLU A 58 -11.50 -0.11 -3.94
N THR A 59 -10.75 -1.17 -4.26
CA THR A 59 -9.31 -1.26 -3.93
C THR A 59 -8.51 -0.18 -4.68
N PHE A 60 -8.85 0.10 -5.93
CA PHE A 60 -8.21 1.15 -6.73
C PHE A 60 -8.43 2.53 -6.09
N ARG A 61 -9.67 2.84 -5.71
CA ARG A 61 -10.00 4.08 -5.00
C ARG A 61 -9.18 4.22 -3.71
N ARG A 62 -9.03 3.16 -2.91
CA ARG A 62 -8.19 3.21 -1.70
C ARG A 62 -6.71 3.39 -2.01
N LEU A 63 -6.17 2.74 -3.05
CA LEU A 63 -4.80 2.97 -3.52
C LEU A 63 -4.57 4.42 -3.98
N GLU A 64 -5.60 5.07 -4.52
CA GLU A 64 -5.61 6.50 -4.82
C GLU A 64 -5.69 7.37 -3.57
N GLU A 65 -6.53 7.03 -2.60
CA GLU A 65 -6.63 7.77 -1.33
C GLU A 65 -5.34 7.69 -0.50
N VAL A 66 -4.69 6.54 -0.46
CA VAL A 66 -3.41 6.36 0.27
C VAL A 66 -2.27 7.17 -0.37
N ARG A 67 -2.36 7.50 -1.67
CA ARG A 67 -1.44 8.46 -2.34
C ARG A 67 -1.38 9.79 -1.60
N TRP A 68 -2.52 10.24 -1.10
CA TRP A 68 -2.67 11.54 -0.44
C TRP A 68 -2.30 11.47 1.04
N ARG A 69 -2.43 10.31 1.69
CA ARG A 69 -1.98 10.12 3.09
C ARG A 69 -0.46 9.94 3.22
N LEU A 70 0.25 9.56 2.15
CA LEU A 70 1.72 9.50 2.15
C LEU A 70 2.41 10.88 2.04
N GLY A 71 1.65 11.97 2.23
CA GLY A 71 2.16 13.31 2.53
C GLY A 71 2.06 13.72 4.01
N ASP A 72 1.41 12.91 4.86
CA ASP A 72 1.05 13.29 6.24
C ASP A 72 1.90 12.60 7.33
N ARG A 73 3.08 12.09 6.98
CA ARG A 73 4.11 11.73 7.96
C ARG A 73 5.46 12.34 7.59
N VAL A 74 5.56 13.66 7.52
CA VAL A 74 5.96 14.48 8.69
C VAL A 74 5.19 14.11 9.97
N LEU A 75 5.46 12.92 10.50
CA LEU A 75 5.65 12.78 11.93
C LEU A 75 7.17 12.87 12.00
N SER A 76 7.76 14.02 12.33
CA SER A 76 7.66 14.56 13.68
C SER A 76 7.52 13.44 14.72
N TYR A 77 8.43 12.47 14.65
CA TYR A 77 8.91 11.82 15.86
C TYR A 77 9.86 12.82 16.55
N SER A 78 9.32 13.96 16.99
CA SER A 78 9.78 14.58 18.21
C SER A 78 9.04 13.86 19.33
N ALA A 79 9.49 12.64 19.64
CA ALA A 79 9.31 12.10 20.98
C ALA A 79 10.20 12.92 21.93
N GLY A 80 9.84 14.19 22.08
CA GLY A 80 10.28 15.12 23.11
C GLY A 80 9.15 15.33 24.11
N HIS A 81 8.34 14.30 24.37
CA HIS A 81 7.56 14.24 25.60
C HIS A 81 8.54 13.95 26.74
N MET A 82 9.39 14.94 27.01
CA MET A 82 9.90 15.24 28.33
C MET A 82 8.68 15.50 29.21
N LEU A 83 8.21 14.47 29.93
CA LEU A 83 7.81 14.74 31.30
C LEU A 83 9.09 14.69 32.10
N ILE A 84 9.73 15.87 32.14
CA ILE A 84 10.65 16.27 33.19
C ILE A 84 9.99 15.90 34.51
N GLY A 85 10.65 15.02 35.26
CA GLY A 85 10.46 15.00 36.71
C GLY A 85 11.07 16.27 37.32
N GLU A 86 10.78 16.46 38.60
CA GLU A 86 11.38 17.45 39.52
C GLU A 86 10.69 18.82 39.43
N ASP A 87 9.99 19.32 40.46
CA ASP A 87 10.29 19.33 41.91
C ASP A 87 9.05 19.00 42.76
#